data_AF-A0A520JAH7-F1
#
_entry.id   AF-A0A520JAH7-F1
#
_cell.length_a   1.000
_cell.length_b   1.000
_cell.length_c   1.000
_cell.angle_alpha   90.00
_cell.angle_beta   90.00
_cell.angle_gamma   90.00
#
_symmetry.space_group_name_H-M   'P 1'
#
loop_
_entity.id
_entity.type
_entity.pdbx_description
1 polymer ?
#
loop_
_entity_poly.entity_id
_entity_poly.type
_entity_poly.pdbx_seq_one_letter_code
_entity_poly.pdbx_strand_id
1 'polypeptide(L)'
;MTNITPAPAPKPWILGIAPYTPGRSTTDDGRTVIKLSSNENPLGTSPAAKAAFDAADRTLERYPDAGAVELREALAAHYDLDPARVIYGTGSDEILHLVAGAGIGASDQMQDLVRAGAV
;
A
#
# COMPACT_ATOMS: atom_id res chain seq x y z
N MET A 1 10.95 -18.21 -43.75
CA MET A 1 10.84 -16.92 -43.04
C MET A 1 10.16 -17.19 -41.70
N THR A 2 10.92 -17.15 -40.62
CA THR A 2 10.41 -17.42 -39.27
C THR A 2 9.70 -16.16 -38.79
N ASN A 3 8.39 -16.22 -38.58
CA ASN A 3 7.62 -15.13 -37.99
C ASN A 3 8.06 -15.01 -36.52
N ILE A 4 8.87 -14.01 -36.20
CA ILE A 4 9.20 -13.68 -34.82
C ILE A 4 8.00 -12.91 -34.27
N THR A 5 7.25 -13.51 -33.35
CA THR A 5 6.24 -12.79 -32.58
C THR A 5 6.94 -11.64 -31.83
N PRO A 6 6.48 -10.38 -31.98
CA PRO A 6 7.11 -9.28 -31.29
C PRO A 6 7.02 -9.51 -29.77
N ALA A 7 8.12 -9.22 -29.07
CA ALA A 7 8.15 -9.27 -27.62
C ALA A 7 7.09 -8.31 -27.04
N PRO A 8 6.50 -8.61 -25.86
CA PRO A 8 5.60 -7.70 -25.19
C PRO A 8 6.27 -6.33 -25.00
N ALA A 9 5.61 -5.26 -25.46
CA ALA A 9 6.05 -3.89 -25.24
C ALA A 9 5.31 -3.29 -24.04
N PRO A 10 6.00 -2.52 -23.15
CA PRO A 10 5.34 -1.75 -22.11
C PRO A 10 4.33 -0.76 -22.69
N LYS A 11 3.28 -0.45 -21.92
CA LYS A 11 2.32 0.60 -22.28
C LYS A 11 3.06 1.95 -22.40
N PRO A 12 2.76 2.81 -23.40
CA PRO A 12 3.50 4.05 -23.65
C PRO A 12 3.60 4.98 -22.43
N TRP A 13 2.54 5.07 -21.62
CA TRP A 13 2.52 5.91 -20.42
C TRP A 13 3.43 5.40 -19.29
N ILE A 14 3.76 4.11 -19.25
CA ILE A 14 4.76 3.58 -18.31
C ILE A 14 6.15 4.15 -18.66
N LEU A 15 6.44 4.34 -19.95
CA LEU A 15 7.70 4.93 -20.41
C LEU A 15 7.72 6.46 -20.24
N GLY A 16 6.56 7.10 -20.10
CA GLY A 16 6.42 8.55 -19.94
C GLY A 16 6.29 9.04 -18.49
N ILE A 17 6.20 8.14 -17.49
CA ILE A 17 6.02 8.54 -16.09
C ILE A 17 7.34 9.04 -15.49
N ALA A 18 7.29 10.19 -14.79
CA ALA A 18 8.41 10.64 -13.99
C ALA A 18 8.50 9.78 -12.71
N PRO A 19 9.68 9.27 -12.34
CA PRO A 19 9.86 8.55 -11.08
C PRO A 19 9.49 9.40 -9.86
N TYR A 20 8.92 8.76 -8.84
CA TYR A 20 8.75 9.38 -7.53
C TYR A 20 10.12 9.80 -6.97
N THR A 21 10.20 11.04 -6.45
CA THR A 21 11.40 11.55 -5.80
C THR A 21 11.21 11.52 -4.28
N PRO A 22 11.87 10.60 -3.55
CA PRO A 22 11.74 10.52 -2.10
C PRO A 22 12.39 11.73 -1.41
N GLY A 23 11.85 12.08 -0.23
CA GLY A 23 12.49 13.05 0.65
C GLY A 23 13.83 12.56 1.21
N ARG A 24 14.68 13.50 1.65
CA ARG A 24 15.97 13.17 2.26
C ARG A 24 15.79 12.40 3.59
N SER A 25 16.55 11.32 3.75
CA SER A 25 16.52 10.46 4.94
C SER A 25 17.80 10.50 5.78
N THR A 26 18.89 10.98 5.22
CA THR A 26 20.19 11.14 5.89
C THR A 26 20.76 12.52 5.60
N THR A 27 21.79 12.94 6.34
CA THR A 27 22.56 14.15 6.00
C THR A 27 23.68 13.81 5.03
N ASP A 28 24.08 14.80 4.22
CA ASP A 28 25.16 14.65 3.24
C ASP A 28 26.53 14.44 3.91
N ASP A 29 26.68 14.88 5.16
CA ASP A 29 27.90 14.78 5.98
C ASP A 29 27.92 13.57 6.91
N GLY A 30 26.92 12.69 6.84
CA GLY A 30 26.85 11.45 7.62
C GLY A 30 26.61 11.62 9.12
N ARG A 31 26.34 12.85 9.59
CA ARG A 31 26.01 13.08 11.00
C ARG A 31 24.69 12.40 11.37
N THR A 32 24.66 11.83 12.57
CA THR A 32 23.41 11.35 13.15
C THR A 32 22.52 12.55 13.47
N VAL A 33 21.32 12.57 12.90
CA VAL A 33 20.32 13.61 13.13
C VAL A 33 19.02 12.99 13.61
N ILE A 34 18.20 13.80 14.30
CA ILE A 34 16.85 13.40 14.68
C ILE A 34 16.01 13.35 13.39
N LYS A 35 15.57 12.14 13.02
CA LYS A 35 14.73 11.90 11.84
C LYS A 35 13.29 12.35 12.13
N LEU A 36 12.85 13.40 11.43
CA LEU A 36 11.50 13.95 11.53
C LEU A 36 10.82 14.12 10.14
N SER A 37 11.42 13.58 9.07
CA SER A 37 11.01 13.87 7.69
C SER A 37 10.01 12.88 7.06
N SER A 38 9.64 11.82 7.78
CA SER A 38 8.77 10.74 7.26
C SER A 38 7.53 10.46 8.11
N ASN A 39 7.17 11.36 9.03
CA ASN A 39 6.00 11.23 9.93
C ASN A 39 5.98 9.93 10.77
N GLU A 40 7.14 9.34 11.04
CA GLU A 40 7.25 8.14 11.86
C GLU A 40 6.88 8.46 13.32
N ASN A 41 6.21 7.51 13.99
CA ASN A 41 5.82 7.69 15.39
C ASN A 41 7.06 7.52 16.31
N PRO A 42 7.47 8.55 17.06
CA PRO A 42 8.65 8.47 17.94
C PRO A 42 8.46 7.51 19.13
N LEU A 43 7.22 7.14 19.47
CA LEU A 43 6.92 6.20 20.54
C LEU A 43 7.19 4.74 20.13
N GLY A 44 7.36 4.48 18.84
CA GLY A 44 7.56 3.14 18.29
C GLY A 44 6.32 2.24 18.36
N THR A 45 6.52 0.96 18.05
CA THR A 45 5.44 -0.04 17.99
C THR A 45 4.94 -0.41 19.39
N SER A 46 3.62 -0.55 19.53
CA SER A 46 2.94 -1.03 20.74
C SER A 46 3.55 -2.34 21.27
N PRO A 47 3.75 -2.50 22.60
CA PRO A 47 4.21 -3.76 23.18
C PRO A 47 3.31 -4.96 22.85
N ALA A 48 1.98 -4.75 22.79
CA ALA A 48 1.03 -5.80 22.42
C ALA A 48 1.20 -6.25 20.96
N ALA A 49 1.45 -5.31 20.04
CA ALA A 49 1.69 -5.62 18.64
C ALA A 49 3.03 -6.36 18.44
N LYS A 50 4.07 -5.99 19.19
CA LYS A 50 5.35 -6.72 19.19
C LYS A 50 5.16 -8.17 19.64
N ALA A 51 4.49 -8.38 20.78
CA ALA A 51 4.23 -9.71 21.29
C ALA A 51 3.38 -10.57 20.33
N ALA A 52 2.39 -9.98 19.65
CA ALA A 52 1.59 -10.67 18.63
C ALA A 52 2.44 -11.08 17.41
N PHE A 53 3.34 -10.21 16.95
CA PHE A 53 4.27 -10.51 15.87
C PHE A 53 5.21 -11.67 16.25
N ASP A 54 5.84 -11.61 17.43
CA ASP A 54 6.74 -12.66 17.92
C ASP A 54 6.04 -14.02 18.05
N ALA A 55 4.75 -14.02 18.39
CA ALA A 55 3.94 -15.25 18.45
C ALA A 55 3.63 -15.82 17.06
N ALA A 56 3.37 -14.95 16.08
CA ALA A 56 3.03 -15.32 14.70
C ALA A 56 4.24 -15.81 13.88
N ASP A 57 5.46 -15.42 14.26
CA ASP A 57 6.73 -15.81 13.60
C ASP A 57 6.96 -17.34 13.54
N ARG A 58 6.18 -18.13 14.30
CA ARG A 58 6.32 -19.59 14.39
C ARG A 58 5.79 -20.37 13.19
N THR A 59 5.07 -19.73 12.28
CA THR A 59 4.42 -20.40 11.12
C THR A 59 4.62 -19.67 9.80
N LEU A 60 5.74 -18.95 9.65
CA LEU A 60 6.03 -18.14 8.45
C LEU A 60 6.13 -18.95 7.14
N GLU A 61 6.29 -20.27 7.21
CA GLU A 61 6.28 -21.15 6.04
C GLU A 61 4.89 -21.34 5.42
N ARG A 62 3.83 -20.87 6.11
CA ARG A 62 2.45 -20.92 5.64
C ARG A 62 2.04 -19.56 5.08
N TYR A 63 1.26 -19.59 4.00
CA TYR A 63 0.54 -18.39 3.58
C TYR A 63 -0.41 -17.93 4.69
N PRO A 64 -0.56 -16.61 4.90
CA PRO A 64 -1.52 -16.08 5.84
C PRO A 64 -2.96 -16.32 5.35
N ASP A 65 -3.94 -16.04 6.19
CA ASP A 65 -5.33 -15.96 5.76
C ASP A 65 -5.48 -14.95 4.62
N ALA A 66 -5.83 -15.46 3.45
CA ALA A 66 -5.96 -14.67 2.23
C ALA A 66 -7.13 -13.67 2.27
N GLY A 67 -8.03 -13.74 3.25
CA GLY A 67 -9.14 -12.81 3.44
C GLY A 67 -9.00 -11.86 4.63
N ALA A 68 -7.90 -11.96 5.40
CA ALA A 68 -7.64 -11.24 6.64
C ALA A 68 -8.89 -11.09 7.54
N VAL A 69 -9.64 -12.18 7.70
CA VAL A 69 -10.97 -12.21 8.33
C VAL A 69 -10.92 -11.63 9.74
N GLU A 70 -10.01 -12.14 10.58
CA GLU A 70 -9.88 -11.67 11.97
C GLU A 70 -9.53 -10.17 12.05
N LEU A 71 -8.68 -9.67 11.16
CA LEU A 71 -8.32 -8.25 11.11
C LEU A 71 -9.54 -7.39 10.72
N ARG A 72 -10.26 -7.79 9.68
CA ARG A 72 -11.44 -7.04 9.19
C ARG A 72 -12.54 -7.02 10.24
N GLU A 73 -12.81 -8.14 10.90
CA GLU A 73 -13.81 -8.22 11.97
C GLU A 73 -13.42 -7.37 13.19
N ALA A 74 -12.15 -7.40 13.61
CA ALA A 74 -11.67 -6.59 14.73
C ALA A 74 -11.76 -5.08 14.44
N LEU A 75 -11.35 -4.65 13.24
CA LEU A 75 -11.45 -3.25 12.82
C LEU A 75 -12.92 -2.80 12.70
N ALA A 76 -13.76 -3.64 12.10
CA ALA A 76 -15.18 -3.36 11.94
C ALA A 76 -15.88 -3.18 13.30
N ALA A 77 -15.61 -4.07 14.26
CA ALA A 77 -16.14 -3.94 15.62
C ALA A 77 -15.64 -2.68 16.33
N HIS A 78 -14.37 -2.29 16.14
CA HIS A 78 -13.81 -1.09 16.76
C HIS A 78 -14.43 0.21 16.24
N TYR A 79 -14.73 0.27 14.94
CA TYR A 79 -15.26 1.46 14.27
C TYR A 79 -16.79 1.43 14.02
N ASP A 80 -17.50 0.42 14.53
CA ASP A 80 -18.94 0.21 14.29
C ASP A 80 -19.30 0.15 12.79
N LEU A 81 -18.59 -0.71 12.05
CA LEU A 81 -18.77 -0.93 10.62
C LEU A 81 -19.20 -2.37 10.32
N ASP A 82 -19.75 -2.58 9.12
CA ASP A 82 -19.90 -3.91 8.54
C ASP A 82 -18.51 -4.42 8.07
N PRO A 83 -18.04 -5.62 8.49
CA PRO A 83 -16.77 -6.19 8.04
C PRO A 83 -16.64 -6.30 6.51
N ALA A 84 -17.76 -6.40 5.78
CA ALA A 84 -17.76 -6.39 4.31
C ALA A 84 -17.38 -5.03 3.70
N ARG A 85 -17.38 -3.95 4.49
CA ARG A 85 -16.94 -2.60 4.09
C ARG A 85 -15.47 -2.33 4.42
N VAL A 86 -14.76 -3.29 5.02
CA VAL A 86 -13.33 -3.16 5.32
C VAL A 86 -12.52 -3.85 4.23
N ILE A 87 -11.68 -3.08 3.55
CA ILE A 87 -10.61 -3.59 2.68
C ILE A 87 -9.27 -3.42 3.38
N TYR A 88 -8.28 -4.24 3.01
CA TYR A 88 -6.93 -4.20 3.57
C TYR A 88 -5.89 -4.38 2.47
N GLY A 89 -4.67 -4.01 2.79
CA GLY A 89 -3.52 -4.08 1.90
C GLY A 89 -2.23 -3.83 2.67
N THR A 90 -1.12 -3.82 1.96
CA THR A 90 0.25 -3.67 2.44
C THR A 90 0.60 -2.18 2.56
N GLY A 91 -0.24 -1.45 3.29
CA GLY A 91 -0.19 0.01 3.40
C GLY A 91 -1.21 0.72 2.50
N SER A 92 -1.50 1.98 2.82
CA SER A 92 -2.51 2.79 2.13
C SER A 92 -2.19 3.04 0.66
N ASP A 93 -0.91 3.07 0.29
CA ASP A 93 -0.50 3.29 -1.10
C ASP A 93 -0.99 2.17 -2.03
N GLU A 94 -1.01 0.92 -1.56
CA GLU A 94 -1.59 -0.19 -2.31
C GLU A 94 -3.10 0.01 -2.49
N ILE A 95 -3.79 0.43 -1.44
CA ILE A 95 -5.24 0.71 -1.51
C ILE A 95 -5.52 1.82 -2.52
N LEU A 96 -4.76 2.92 -2.48
CA LEU A 96 -4.88 4.01 -3.45
C LEU A 96 -4.60 3.53 -4.88
N HIS A 97 -3.61 2.68 -5.07
CA HIS A 97 -3.30 2.08 -6.36
C HIS A 97 -4.45 1.20 -6.89
N LEU A 98 -5.02 0.35 -6.05
CA LEU A 98 -6.14 -0.52 -6.40
C LEU A 98 -7.40 0.29 -6.75
N VAL A 99 -7.72 1.31 -5.95
CA VAL A 99 -8.85 2.20 -6.19
C VAL A 99 -8.70 2.94 -7.52
N ALA A 100 -7.51 3.47 -7.81
CA ALA A 100 -7.23 4.08 -9.11
C ALA A 100 -7.36 3.05 -10.25
N GLY A 101 -6.74 1.89 -10.12
CA GLY A 101 -6.78 0.84 -11.16
C GLY A 101 -8.19 0.30 -11.45
N ALA A 102 -9.08 0.31 -10.46
CA ALA A 102 -10.47 -0.12 -10.62
C ALA A 102 -11.39 0.99 -11.17
N GLY A 103 -11.10 2.25 -10.85
CA GLY A 103 -12.04 3.36 -11.03
C GLY A 103 -11.73 4.36 -12.14
N ILE A 104 -10.49 4.41 -12.67
CA ILE A 104 -10.10 5.40 -13.68
C ILE A 104 -9.44 4.76 -14.92
N GLY A 105 -9.91 5.17 -16.11
CA GLY A 105 -9.31 4.88 -17.40
C GLY A 105 -8.19 5.84 -17.78
N ALA A 106 -7.51 5.57 -18.89
CA ALA A 106 -6.35 6.36 -19.33
C ALA A 106 -6.68 7.83 -19.68
N SER A 107 -7.96 8.16 -19.87
CA SER A 107 -8.44 9.50 -20.20
C SER A 107 -9.16 10.18 -19.02
N ASP A 108 -9.38 9.46 -17.92
CA ASP A 108 -10.08 9.97 -16.75
C ASP A 108 -9.10 10.69 -15.82
N GLN A 109 -9.61 11.63 -15.03
CA GLN A 109 -8.82 12.30 -13.99
C GLN A 109 -9.14 11.68 -12.63
N MET A 110 -8.16 11.60 -11.73
CA MET A 110 -8.38 11.09 -10.36
C MET A 110 -9.51 11.82 -9.61
N GLN A 111 -9.68 13.12 -9.87
CA GLN A 111 -10.75 13.93 -9.30
C GLN A 111 -12.16 13.50 -9.73
N ASP A 112 -12.30 12.80 -10.86
CA ASP A 112 -13.59 12.34 -11.37
C ASP A 112 -14.13 11.20 -10.49
N LEU A 113 -13.24 10.38 -9.92
CA LEU A 113 -13.59 9.33 -8.97
C LEU A 113 -14.17 9.90 -7.66
N VAL A 114 -13.58 10.99 -7.16
CA VAL A 114 -14.07 11.69 -5.96
C VAL A 114 -15.43 12.34 -6.23
N ARG A 115 -15.61 12.95 -7.40
CA ARG A 115 -16.88 13.60 -7.78
C ARG A 115 -18.03 12.61 -7.98
N ALA A 116 -17.72 11.38 -8.40
CA ALA A 116 -18.70 10.32 -8.56
C ALA A 116 -19.19 9.73 -7.22
N GLY A 117 -18.61 10.12 -6.07
CA GLY A 117 -18.90 9.52 -4.77
C GLY A 117 -18.42 8.07 -4.66
N ALA A 118 -17.43 7.69 -5.48
CA ALA A 118 -16.86 6.35 -5.51
C ALA A 118 -15.73 6.14 -4.49
N VAL A 119 -15.29 7.20 -3.80
CA VAL A 119 -14.34 7.20 -2.67
C VAL A 119 -14.80 8.22 -1.63
#